data_AF-A0A7J5BVK6-F1
#
_entry.id   AF-A0A7J5BVK6-F1
#
_cell.length_a   1.000
_cell.length_b   1.000
_cell.length_c   1.000
_cell.angle_alpha   90.00
_cell.angle_beta   90.00
_cell.angle_gamma   90.00
#
_symmetry.space_group_name_H-M   'P 1'
#
loop_
_entity.id
_entity.type
_entity.pdbx_description
1 polymer ?
#
loop_
_entity_poly.entity_id
_entity_poly.type
_entity_poly.pdbx_seq_one_letter_code
_entity_poly.pdbx_strand_id
1 'polypeptide(L)' 'MDSQNSPKPSASPRSLPDELEQADRPLGRLYTIDDLVALTGLPKSTIYAFNHEGRGPKHPLRMGRSVRYFEP' A
#
# COMPACT_ATOMS: atom_id res chain seq x y z
N MET A 1 -55.64 29.88 15.14
CA MET A 1 -55.45 28.51 14.59
C MET A 1 -54.13 28.58 13.87
N ASP A 2 -53.06 28.36 14.62
CA ASP A 2 -51.72 28.80 14.26
C ASP A 2 -50.89 27.56 13.92
N SER A 3 -50.39 27.55 12.70
CA SER A 3 -49.66 26.45 12.07
C SER A 3 -48.33 26.24 12.78
N GLN A 4 -48.16 25.10 13.47
CA GLN A 4 -46.85 24.67 13.95
C GLN A 4 -46.07 24.02 12.80
N ASN A 5 -45.22 24.81 12.14
CA ASN A 5 -44.19 24.33 11.22
C ASN A 5 -42.85 24.30 11.96
N SER A 6 -42.52 23.16 12.55
CA SER A 6 -41.23 22.96 13.23
C SER A 6 -40.13 22.69 12.19
N PRO A 7 -38.97 23.38 12.22
CA PRO A 7 -37.88 23.09 11.30
C PRO A 7 -37.15 21.81 11.72
N LYS A 8 -36.89 20.93 10.74
CA LYS A 8 -36.04 19.73 10.89
C LYS A 8 -34.61 20.13 11.31
N PRO A 9 -33.91 19.32 12.11
CA PRO A 9 -32.51 19.56 12.42
C PRO A 9 -31.67 19.45 11.15
N SER A 10 -31.00 20.55 10.82
CA SER A 10 -29.97 20.64 9.79
C SER A 10 -28.92 19.55 10.06
N ALA A 11 -28.85 18.56 9.19
CA ALA A 11 -27.83 17.53 9.25
C ALA A 11 -26.45 18.22 9.20
N SER A 12 -25.72 18.15 10.30
CA SER A 12 -24.30 18.53 10.33
C SER A 12 -23.58 17.78 9.21
N PRO A 13 -22.77 18.45 8.38
CA PRO A 13 -21.99 17.74 7.37
C PRO A 13 -21.08 16.76 8.12
N ARG A 14 -21.23 15.47 7.81
CA ARG A 14 -20.27 14.45 8.22
C ARG A 14 -18.94 14.88 7.60
N SER A 15 -18.03 15.43 8.40
CA SER A 15 -16.65 15.61 8.00
C SER A 15 -16.14 14.23 7.58
N LEU A 16 -15.91 14.03 6.29
CA LEU A 16 -15.23 12.85 5.79
C LEU A 16 -13.85 12.83 6.46
N PRO A 17 -13.39 11.69 6.99
CA PRO A 17 -12.05 11.62 7.56
C PRO A 17 -11.03 12.03 6.48
N ASP A 18 -9.97 12.74 6.90
CA ASP A 18 -8.79 13.12 6.11
C ASP A 18 -8.07 11.95 5.40
N GLU A 19 -8.60 10.72 5.47
CA GLU A 19 -8.07 9.53 4.81
C GLU A 19 -8.19 9.54 3.28
N LEU A 20 -8.93 10.49 2.69
CA LEU A 20 -9.04 10.59 1.23
C LEU A 20 -7.83 11.28 0.57
N GLU A 21 -6.94 11.91 1.33
CA GLU A 21 -5.74 12.60 0.78
C GLU A 21 -4.59 11.63 0.41
N GLN A 22 -4.76 10.32 0.61
CA GLN A 22 -3.78 9.31 0.21
C GLN A 22 -4.04 8.67 -1.17
N ALA A 23 -5.15 9.01 -1.83
CA ALA A 23 -5.52 8.39 -3.09
C ALA A 23 -4.53 8.65 -4.25
N ASP A 24 -3.72 9.72 -4.15
CA ASP A 24 -2.77 10.13 -5.19
C ASP A 24 -1.30 9.78 -4.88
N ARG A 25 -0.99 9.09 -3.78
CA ARG A 25 0.38 8.60 -3.59
C ARG A 25 0.61 7.42 -4.53
N PRO A 26 1.67 7.46 -5.38
CA PRO A 26 2.04 6.29 -6.16
C PRO A 26 2.25 5.12 -5.20
N LEU A 27 1.72 3.95 -5.55
CA LEU A 27 1.66 2.73 -4.70
C LEU A 27 3.05 2.14 -4.34
N GLY A 28 4.13 2.90 -4.47
CA GLY A 28 5.52 2.46 -4.40
C GLY A 28 5.93 1.66 -5.63
N ARG A 29 7.24 1.59 -5.90
CA ARG A 29 7.76 0.71 -6.95
C ARG A 29 7.85 -0.71 -6.43
N LEU A 30 7.53 -1.67 -7.28
CA LEU A 30 7.67 -3.09 -6.97
C LEU A 30 8.93 -3.67 -7.62
N TYR A 31 9.84 -4.14 -6.78
CA TYR A 31 11.16 -4.63 -7.14
C TYR A 31 11.09 -6.09 -7.58
N THR A 32 11.78 -6.41 -8.67
CA THR A 32 12.11 -7.79 -9.06
C THR A 32 13.33 -8.29 -8.32
N ILE A 33 13.61 -9.59 -8.43
CA ILE A 33 14.91 -10.14 -8.01
C ILE A 33 16.07 -9.42 -8.72
N ASP A 34 15.93 -9.08 -10.00
CA ASP A 34 16.97 -8.36 -10.74
C ASP A 34 17.20 -6.94 -10.20
N ASP A 35 16.13 -6.23 -9.83
CA ASP A 35 16.24 -4.93 -9.16
C ASP A 35 16.96 -5.06 -7.81
N LEU A 36 16.69 -6.13 -7.05
CA LEU A 36 17.39 -6.40 -5.78
C LEU A 36 18.87 -6.73 -6.00
N VAL A 37 19.23 -7.44 -7.07
CA VAL A 37 20.63 -7.68 -7.45
C VAL A 37 21.33 -6.35 -7.77
N ALA A 38 20.69 -5.50 -8.58
CA ALA A 38 21.25 -4.20 -8.93
C ALA A 38 21.41 -3.28 -7.71
N LEU A 39 20.45 -3.33 -6.77
CA LEU A 39 20.47 -2.51 -5.56
C LEU A 39 21.53 -2.98 -4.55
N THR A 40 21.66 -4.29 -4.36
CA THR A 40 22.51 -4.88 -3.30
C THR A 40 23.89 -5.28 -3.78
N GLY A 41 24.09 -5.44 -5.08
CA GLY A 41 25.29 -6.05 -5.67
C GLY A 41 25.42 -7.55 -5.39
N LEU A 42 24.44 -8.18 -4.73
CA LEU A 42 24.50 -9.58 -4.34
C LEU A 42 24.03 -10.50 -5.48
N PRO A 43 24.62 -11.71 -5.61
CA PRO A 43 24.11 -12.71 -6.54
C PRO A 43 22.66 -13.11 -6.24
N LYS A 44 21.90 -13.47 -7.29
CA LYS A 44 20.52 -13.96 -7.16
C LYS A 44 20.38 -15.09 -6.15
N SER A 45 21.31 -16.04 -6.16
CA SER A 45 21.33 -17.19 -5.24
C SER A 45 21.36 -16.75 -3.77
N THR A 46 22.15 -15.74 -3.44
CA THR A 46 22.23 -15.17 -2.10
C THR A 46 20.90 -14.52 -1.69
N ILE A 47 20.27 -13.77 -2.60
CA ILE A 47 18.96 -13.14 -2.34
C ILE A 47 17.89 -14.21 -2.10
N TYR A 48 17.88 -15.29 -2.90
CA TYR A 48 16.96 -16.42 -2.67
C TYR A 48 17.22 -17.13 -1.34
N ALA A 49 18.48 -17.31 -0.95
CA ALA A 49 18.85 -17.88 0.35
C ALA A 49 18.30 -17.02 1.49
N PHE A 50 18.49 -15.70 1.44
CA PHE A 50 17.94 -14.78 2.44
C PHE A 50 16.41 -14.80 2.49
N ASN A 51 15.75 -14.90 1.35
CA ASN A 51 14.29 -15.06 1.30
C ASN A 51 13.84 -16.36 2.00
N HIS A 52 14.55 -17.46 1.76
CA HIS A 52 14.25 -18.76 2.38
C HIS A 52 14.53 -18.76 3.89
N GLU A 53 15.54 -18.00 4.34
CA GLU A 53 15.87 -17.79 5.76
C GLU A 53 14.96 -16.77 6.46
N GLY A 54 14.02 -16.13 5.73
CA GLY A 54 13.16 -15.08 6.27
C GLY A 54 13.87 -13.74 6.54
N ARG A 55 15.10 -13.57 6.04
CA ARG A 55 15.91 -12.34 6.14
C ARG A 55 15.77 -11.43 4.92
N GLY A 56 15.09 -11.89 3.88
CA GLY A 56 14.80 -11.11 2.67
C GLY A 56 13.69 -10.07 2.85
N PRO A 57 13.33 -9.36 1.76
CA PRO A 57 12.31 -8.31 1.83
C PRO A 57 10.96 -8.88 2.29
N LYS A 58 10.33 -8.17 3.22
CA LYS A 58 9.07 -8.59 3.82
C LYS A 58 7.93 -8.37 2.83
N HIS A 59 6.89 -9.22 2.93
CA HIS A 59 5.68 -9.14 2.13
C HIS A 59 5.89 -9.29 0.60
N PRO A 60 6.44 -10.43 0.13
CA PRO A 60 6.51 -10.70 -1.29
C PRO A 60 5.10 -10.75 -1.92
N LEU A 61 4.89 -9.98 -2.99
CA LEU A 61 3.67 -9.97 -3.77
C LEU A 61 3.83 -10.89 -4.98
N ARG A 62 2.99 -11.92 -5.06
CA ARG A 62 2.98 -12.83 -6.22
C ARG A 62 2.10 -12.27 -7.33
N MET A 63 2.71 -12.02 -8.49
CA MET A 63 2.04 -11.58 -9.71
C MET A 63 2.21 -12.62 -10.80
N GLY A 64 1.21 -13.50 -10.96
CA GLY A 64 1.26 -14.61 -11.89
C GLY A 64 2.44 -15.55 -11.59
N ARG A 65 3.40 -15.61 -12.51
CA ARG A 65 4.62 -16.44 -12.39
C ARG A 65 5.80 -15.73 -11.73
N SER A 66 5.67 -14.44 -11.44
CA SER A 66 6.74 -13.62 -10.88
C SER A 66 6.45 -13.23 -9.44
N VAL A 67 7.50 -13.10 -8.64
CA VAL A 67 7.43 -12.51 -7.31
C VAL A 67 8.00 -11.09 -7.39
N ARG A 68 7.32 -10.16 -6.72
CA ARG A 68 7.69 -8.76 -6.61
C ARG A 68 7.81 -8.39 -5.13
N TYR A 69 8.65 -7.43 -4.83
CA TYR A 69 8.92 -6.97 -3.47
C TYR A 69 8.58 -5.50 -3.36
N PHE A 70 8.06 -5.09 -2.20
CA PHE A 70 7.91 -3.67 -1.92
C PHE A 70 9.28 -3.02 -1.83
N GLU A 71 9.34 -1.76 -2.25
CA GLU A 71 10.50 -0.90 -2.00
C GLU A 71 10.85 -0.94 -0.51
N PRO A 72 12.13 -1.19 -0.15
CA PRO A 72 12.57 -1.30 1.23
C PRO A 72 12.50 0.02 2.00
#